data_AF-L7JWD1-F1
#
_entry.id   AF-L7JWD1-F1
#
_cell.length_a   1.000
_cell.length_b   1.000
_cell.length_c   1.000
_cell.angle_alpha   90.00
_cell.angle_beta   90.00
_cell.angle_gamma   90.00
#
_symmetry.space_group_name_H-M   'P 1'
#
loop_
_entity.id
_entity.type
_entity.pdbx_description
1 polymer ?
#
loop_
_entity_poly.entity_id
_entity_poly.type
_entity_poly.pdbx_seq_one_letter_code
_entity_poly.pdbx_strand_id
1 'polypeptide(L)'
;MKITVHEDHVRILKERAEQQRKDTDILAKYVPAQLTHILAIDLYFLLNVQEYRRLPIPPNVLFLRYRERIVRYHPNYHDDRVFIAIRNGYEILKSTFWKKKYDDYFVEDIPVEDKNYGSTFYEFFGKYFENMRVFAKGDAPMLGDPETPPERVEMFYAFWKNFESTRSFDFIAYHPGYETMNDFERTDHDAKFRKEKKTLFNQHVIEVRNSAAICQRNDPRIKREKVFVDPSLVCNGWSENDVVLLKRLTKKYRAGNTVDWKRVVKEFKMENGARKSMKDLLVKNTQLERVCK
;
A
#
# COMPACT_ATOMS: atom_id res chain seq x y z
N MET A 1 -11.70 6.20 51.02
CA MET A 1 -11.38 7.45 50.30
C MET A 1 -12.17 7.49 49.01
N LYS A 2 -13.09 8.47 48.83
CA LYS A 2 -13.75 8.70 47.53
C LYS A 2 -12.84 9.60 46.71
N ILE A 3 -12.22 9.06 45.67
CA ILE A 3 -11.47 9.86 44.69
C ILE A 3 -12.50 10.72 43.95
N THR A 4 -12.51 12.03 44.21
CA THR A 4 -13.35 13.00 43.49
C THR A 4 -12.50 13.60 42.37
N VAL A 5 -12.92 13.39 41.13
CA VAL A 5 -12.26 13.92 39.95
C VAL A 5 -12.67 15.39 39.80
N HIS A 6 -11.70 16.30 39.68
CA HIS A 6 -11.96 17.74 39.49
C HIS A 6 -12.85 17.99 38.26
N GLU A 7 -13.76 18.97 38.33
CA GLU A 7 -14.75 19.24 37.26
C GLU A 7 -14.09 19.50 35.89
N ASP A 8 -12.95 20.19 35.87
CA ASP A 8 -12.17 20.41 34.64
C ASP A 8 -11.68 19.10 34.00
N HIS A 9 -11.26 18.13 34.81
CA HIS A 9 -10.89 16.81 34.30
C HIS A 9 -12.11 16.06 33.76
N VAL A 10 -13.28 16.20 34.39
CA VAL A 10 -14.53 15.63 33.87
C VAL A 10 -14.90 16.26 32.52
N ARG A 11 -14.72 17.58 32.36
CA ARG A 11 -14.97 18.28 31.10
C ARG A 11 -14.04 17.80 29.99
N ILE A 12 -12.73 17.73 30.26
CA ILE A 12 -11.72 17.24 29.31
C ILE A 12 -12.02 15.79 28.89
N LEU A 13 -12.43 14.93 29.82
CA LEU A 13 -12.79 13.54 29.52
C LEU A 13 -14.03 13.45 28.62
N LYS A 14 -15.05 14.29 28.85
CA LYS A 14 -16.24 14.37 27.99
C LYS A 14 -15.88 14.86 26.59
N GLU A 15 -15.09 15.93 26.48
CA GLU A 15 -14.63 16.47 25.20
C GLU A 15 -13.84 15.42 24.41
N ARG A 16 -12.90 14.72 25.06
CA ARG A 16 -12.16 13.62 24.43
C ARG A 16 -13.05 12.46 23.98
N ALA A 17 -14.01 12.07 24.81
CA ALA A 17 -14.95 11.00 24.47
C ALA A 17 -15.85 11.38 23.29
N GLU A 18 -16.27 12.65 23.21
CA GLU A 18 -17.04 13.16 22.08
C GLU A 18 -16.20 13.21 20.80
N GLN A 19 -14.96 13.67 20.89
CA GLN A 19 -14.04 13.65 19.76
C GLN A 19 -13.80 12.23 19.26
N GLN A 20 -13.51 11.29 20.17
CA GLN A 20 -13.36 9.88 19.82
C GLN A 20 -14.63 9.31 19.18
N ARG A 21 -15.83 9.71 19.65
CA ARG A 21 -17.10 9.30 19.02
C ARG A 21 -17.22 9.79 17.58
N LYS A 22 -16.76 11.01 17.27
CA LYS A 22 -16.75 11.58 15.92
C LYS A 22 -15.71 10.88 15.05
N ASP A 23 -14.49 10.71 15.55
CA ASP A 23 -13.37 10.10 14.82
C ASP A 23 -13.63 8.64 14.47
N THR A 24 -14.41 7.94 15.30
CA THR A 24 -14.76 6.53 15.11
C THR A 24 -16.13 6.34 14.48
N ASP A 25 -16.76 7.39 13.93
CA ASP A 25 -18.08 7.25 13.32
C ASP A 25 -18.02 6.47 12.00
N ILE A 26 -18.75 5.35 11.94
CA ILE A 26 -18.86 4.52 10.74
C ILE A 26 -19.44 5.32 9.57
N LEU A 27 -20.45 6.16 9.82
CA LEU A 27 -21.15 6.92 8.79
C LEU A 27 -20.36 8.14 8.31
N ALA A 28 -19.30 8.53 9.04
CA ALA A 28 -18.34 9.53 8.55
C ALA A 28 -17.34 8.93 7.55
N LYS A 29 -17.03 7.63 7.67
CA LYS A 29 -16.06 6.94 6.81
C LYS A 29 -16.71 6.19 5.64
N TYR A 30 -17.90 5.62 5.85
CA TYR A 30 -18.55 4.73 4.89
C TYR A 30 -19.97 5.18 4.59
N VAL A 31 -20.32 5.16 3.30
CA VAL A 31 -21.71 5.25 2.85
C VAL A 31 -22.38 3.88 3.05
N PRO A 32 -23.64 3.80 3.50
CA PRO A 32 -24.31 2.52 3.76
C PRO A 32 -24.24 1.51 2.61
N ALA A 33 -24.25 1.96 1.35
CA ALA A 33 -24.10 1.07 0.20
C ALA A 33 -22.78 0.30 0.20
N GLN A 34 -21.67 0.92 0.62
CA GLN A 34 -20.35 0.30 0.69
C GLN A 34 -20.28 -0.79 1.78
N LEU A 35 -21.10 -0.66 2.83
CA LEU A 35 -21.12 -1.60 3.95
C LEU A 35 -21.70 -2.98 3.58
N THR A 36 -22.31 -3.09 2.40
CA THR A 36 -22.76 -4.37 1.83
C THR A 36 -21.58 -5.30 1.49
N HIS A 37 -20.43 -4.73 1.09
CA HIS A 37 -19.29 -5.49 0.60
C HIS A 37 -18.20 -5.60 1.66
N ILE A 38 -18.26 -6.66 2.46
CA ILE A 38 -17.36 -6.87 3.61
C ILE A 38 -15.86 -6.83 3.26
N LEU A 39 -15.50 -7.19 2.02
CA LEU A 39 -14.12 -7.17 1.52
C LEU A 39 -13.53 -5.75 1.46
N ALA A 40 -14.36 -4.72 1.31
CA ALA A 40 -13.92 -3.33 1.20
C ALA A 40 -13.92 -2.58 2.54
N ILE A 41 -14.22 -3.26 3.65
CA ILE A 41 -14.46 -2.63 4.96
C ILE A 41 -13.28 -2.91 5.89
N ASP A 42 -12.84 -1.86 6.58
CA ASP A 42 -11.91 -1.99 7.69
C ASP A 42 -12.67 -2.49 8.94
N LEU A 43 -12.60 -3.80 9.21
CA LEU A 43 -13.32 -4.44 10.32
C LEU A 43 -12.83 -3.96 11.68
N TYR A 44 -11.54 -3.61 11.80
CA TYR A 44 -11.01 -3.06 13.03
C TYR A 44 -11.61 -1.68 13.31
N PHE A 45 -11.73 -0.83 12.29
CA PHE A 45 -12.43 0.46 12.41
C PHE A 45 -13.93 0.28 12.68
N LEU A 46 -14.57 -0.65 11.96
CA LEU A 46 -15.99 -0.95 12.09
C LEU A 46 -16.35 -1.30 13.54
N LEU A 47 -15.54 -2.13 14.19
CA LEU A 47 -15.73 -2.51 15.59
C LEU A 47 -15.01 -1.64 16.60
N ASN A 48 -14.35 -0.55 16.20
CA ASN A 48 -13.61 0.33 17.11
C ASN A 48 -12.52 -0.40 17.93
N VAL A 49 -11.69 -1.18 17.26
CA VAL A 49 -10.60 -1.99 17.82
C VAL A 49 -9.29 -1.83 17.02
N GLN A 50 -9.09 -0.68 16.37
CA GLN A 50 -7.91 -0.38 15.53
C GLN A 50 -6.58 -0.61 16.24
N GLU A 51 -6.54 -0.35 17.54
CA GLU A 51 -5.37 -0.54 18.39
C GLU A 51 -4.90 -2.00 18.46
N TYR A 52 -5.79 -2.95 18.15
CA TYR A 52 -5.50 -4.38 18.17
C TYR A 52 -5.15 -4.96 16.79
N ARG A 53 -4.87 -4.15 15.76
CA ARG A 53 -4.53 -4.68 14.42
C ARG A 53 -3.30 -5.60 14.45
N ARG A 54 -2.30 -5.28 15.28
CA ARG A 54 -1.07 -6.05 15.45
C ARG A 54 -0.99 -6.79 16.78
N LEU A 55 -2.07 -6.75 17.57
CA LEU A 55 -2.12 -7.32 18.92
C LEU A 55 -3.28 -8.31 19.03
N PRO A 56 -3.20 -9.30 19.93
CA PRO A 56 -4.36 -10.14 20.25
C PRO A 56 -5.52 -9.27 20.78
N ILE A 57 -6.72 -9.43 20.21
CA ILE A 57 -7.93 -8.77 20.71
C ILE A 57 -8.49 -9.58 21.89
N PRO A 58 -8.64 -9.01 23.09
CA PRO A 58 -9.29 -9.70 24.20
C PRO A 58 -10.78 -10.00 23.89
N PRO A 59 -11.30 -11.21 24.13
CA PRO A 59 -12.67 -11.57 23.77
C PRO A 59 -13.75 -10.68 24.40
N ASN A 60 -13.55 -10.27 25.66
CA ASN A 60 -14.42 -9.36 26.38
C ASN A 60 -14.45 -7.96 25.75
N VAL A 61 -13.30 -7.46 25.29
CA VAL A 61 -13.19 -6.16 24.62
C VAL A 61 -13.93 -6.19 23.28
N LEU A 62 -13.70 -7.23 22.47
CA LEU A 62 -14.37 -7.36 21.18
C LEU A 62 -15.90 -7.39 21.32
N PHE A 63 -16.40 -8.19 22.27
CA PHE A 63 -17.85 -8.28 22.54
C PHE A 63 -18.44 -6.99 23.09
N LEU A 64 -17.72 -6.30 23.99
CA LEU A 64 -18.13 -5.01 24.52
C LEU A 64 -18.28 -3.97 23.40
N ARG A 65 -17.26 -3.84 22.55
CA ARG A 65 -17.28 -2.91 21.41
C ARG A 65 -18.38 -3.22 20.41
N TYR A 66 -18.58 -4.50 20.11
CA TYR A 66 -19.69 -4.94 19.26
C TYR A 66 -21.06 -4.49 19.80
N ARG A 67 -21.30 -4.65 21.11
CA ARG A 67 -22.55 -4.20 21.75
C ARG A 67 -22.69 -2.68 21.70
N GLU A 68 -21.62 -1.93 21.98
CA GLU A 68 -21.62 -0.46 21.86
C GLU A 68 -21.99 -0.02 20.45
N ARG A 69 -21.43 -0.68 19.42
CA ARG A 69 -21.70 -0.39 18.01
C ARG A 69 -23.14 -0.72 17.61
N ILE A 70 -23.70 -1.86 18.03
CA ILE A 70 -25.10 -2.21 17.74
C ILE A 70 -26.06 -1.17 18.30
N VAL A 71 -25.87 -0.76 19.56
CA VAL A 71 -26.77 0.21 20.19
C VAL A 71 -26.69 1.55 19.48
N ARG A 72 -25.48 1.97 19.11
CA ARG A 72 -25.26 3.24 18.39
C ARG A 72 -25.87 3.22 16.99
N TYR A 73 -25.71 2.12 16.25
CA TYR A 73 -26.15 1.99 14.86
C TYR A 73 -27.35 1.06 14.73
N HIS A 74 -28.31 1.19 15.64
CA HIS A 74 -29.49 0.33 15.66
C HIS A 74 -30.36 0.55 14.40
N PRO A 75 -30.89 -0.51 13.77
CA PRO A 75 -31.66 -0.44 12.51
C PRO A 75 -32.89 0.47 12.57
N ASN A 76 -33.51 0.63 13.75
CA ASN A 76 -34.63 1.59 13.91
C ASN A 76 -34.26 3.04 13.59
N TYR A 77 -32.98 3.43 13.72
CA TYR A 77 -32.51 4.80 13.53
C TYR A 77 -31.52 4.96 12.37
N HIS A 78 -30.96 3.85 11.89
CA HIS A 78 -29.91 3.83 10.87
C HIS A 78 -30.19 2.74 9.85
N ASP A 79 -29.54 2.83 8.69
CA ASP A 79 -29.66 1.82 7.63
C ASP A 79 -29.24 0.42 8.12
N ASP A 80 -30.08 -0.58 7.89
CA ASP A 80 -29.87 -1.99 8.29
C ASP A 80 -28.52 -2.55 7.83
N ARG A 81 -27.98 -2.05 6.70
CA ARG A 81 -26.67 -2.45 6.17
C ARG A 81 -25.54 -2.19 7.16
N VAL A 82 -25.63 -1.14 7.96
CA VAL A 82 -24.64 -0.82 9.00
C VAL A 82 -24.65 -1.89 10.08
N PHE A 83 -25.84 -2.25 10.56
CA PHE A 83 -26.02 -3.28 11.57
C PHE A 83 -25.52 -4.65 11.07
N ILE A 84 -25.87 -5.02 9.84
CA ILE A 84 -25.43 -6.28 9.22
C ILE A 84 -23.90 -6.31 9.09
N ALA A 85 -23.28 -5.21 8.65
CA ALA A 85 -21.83 -5.12 8.56
C ALA A 85 -21.15 -5.29 9.93
N ILE A 86 -21.65 -4.61 10.97
CA ILE A 86 -21.14 -4.73 12.34
C ILE A 86 -21.21 -6.19 12.83
N ARG A 87 -22.35 -6.86 12.60
CA ARG A 87 -22.54 -8.28 12.93
C ARG A 87 -21.54 -9.17 12.21
N ASN A 88 -21.42 -9.02 10.90
CA ASN A 88 -20.49 -9.84 10.10
C ASN A 88 -19.03 -9.60 10.50
N GLY A 89 -18.65 -8.33 10.71
CA GLY A 89 -17.32 -7.97 11.17
C GLY A 89 -16.97 -8.58 12.52
N TYR A 90 -17.94 -8.63 13.45
CA TYR A 90 -17.78 -9.30 14.73
C TYR A 90 -17.53 -10.80 14.58
N GLU A 91 -18.34 -11.51 13.78
CA GLU A 91 -18.15 -12.95 13.56
C GLU A 91 -16.80 -13.26 12.89
N ILE A 92 -16.35 -12.42 11.95
CA ILE A 92 -15.04 -12.56 11.30
C ILE A 92 -13.91 -12.37 12.32
N LEU A 93 -13.91 -11.27 13.08
CA LEU A 93 -12.83 -10.96 14.02
C LEU A 93 -12.82 -11.88 15.25
N LYS A 94 -13.96 -12.48 15.58
CA LYS A 94 -14.09 -13.50 16.64
C LYS A 94 -13.50 -14.85 16.20
N SER A 95 -13.65 -15.22 14.94
CA SER A 95 -13.10 -16.47 14.41
C SER A 95 -11.60 -16.32 14.13
N THR A 96 -10.75 -17.08 14.83
CA THR A 96 -9.29 -17.09 14.59
C THR A 96 -8.94 -17.36 13.13
N PHE A 97 -9.71 -18.23 12.47
CA PHE A 97 -9.51 -18.60 11.08
C PHE A 97 -9.83 -17.45 10.11
N TRP A 98 -11.03 -16.86 10.22
CA TRP A 98 -11.43 -15.77 9.33
C TRP A 98 -10.73 -14.47 9.64
N LYS A 99 -10.42 -14.19 10.92
CA LYS A 99 -9.57 -13.07 11.32
C LYS A 99 -8.20 -13.16 10.65
N LYS A 100 -7.53 -14.32 10.68
CA LYS A 100 -6.23 -14.48 10.02
C LYS A 100 -6.32 -14.20 8.52
N LYS A 101 -7.31 -14.80 7.84
CA LYS A 101 -7.53 -14.56 6.41
C LYS A 101 -7.80 -13.08 6.11
N TYR A 102 -8.60 -12.43 6.95
CA TYR A 102 -8.86 -11.01 6.85
C TYR A 102 -7.59 -10.17 7.04
N ASP A 103 -6.77 -10.48 8.03
CA ASP A 103 -5.51 -9.78 8.30
C ASP A 103 -4.51 -9.92 7.13
N ASP A 104 -4.44 -11.11 6.52
CA ASP A 104 -3.60 -11.36 5.34
C ASP A 104 -4.13 -10.60 4.11
N TYR A 105 -5.45 -10.43 3.98
CA TYR A 105 -6.08 -9.75 2.86
C TYR A 105 -6.04 -8.22 3.01
N PHE A 106 -6.53 -7.71 4.14
CA PHE A 106 -6.72 -6.29 4.42
C PHE A 106 -5.46 -5.69 5.06
N VAL A 107 -4.49 -5.43 4.19
CA VAL A 107 -3.26 -4.73 4.52
C VAL A 107 -3.38 -3.31 4.03
N GLU A 108 -2.88 -2.36 4.82
CA GLU A 108 -2.72 -0.99 4.35
C GLU A 108 -1.56 -0.96 3.34
N ASP A 109 -1.89 -1.22 2.08
CA ASP A 109 -0.93 -1.20 0.98
C ASP A 109 -0.54 0.27 0.70
N ILE A 110 0.72 0.60 0.98
CA ILE A 110 1.28 1.93 0.72
C ILE A 110 1.75 1.94 -0.74
N PRO A 111 1.11 2.70 -1.65
CA PRO A 111 1.49 2.69 -3.06
C PRO A 111 2.90 3.26 -3.23
N VAL A 112 3.77 2.49 -3.88
CA VAL A 112 5.12 2.94 -4.24
C VAL A 112 5.06 3.62 -5.60
N GLU A 113 5.25 4.94 -5.60
CA GLU A 113 5.25 5.75 -6.80
C GLU A 113 6.65 5.82 -7.40
N ASP A 114 6.73 5.85 -8.73
CA ASP A 114 7.99 6.11 -9.42
C ASP A 114 8.33 7.61 -9.40
N LYS A 115 8.78 8.08 -8.22
CA LYS A 115 9.23 9.46 -8.00
C LYS A 115 10.55 9.49 -7.24
N ASN A 116 11.14 10.68 -7.18
CA ASN A 116 12.30 10.91 -6.33
C ASN A 116 11.85 11.07 -4.86
N TYR A 117 12.35 10.20 -3.99
CA TYR A 117 12.03 10.21 -2.56
C TYR A 117 12.94 11.13 -1.74
N GLY A 118 14.12 11.51 -2.25
CA GLY A 118 15.03 12.43 -1.57
C GLY A 118 15.25 12.08 -0.09
N SER A 119 15.00 13.05 0.80
CA SER A 119 15.17 12.90 2.25
C SER A 119 14.18 11.95 2.91
N THR A 120 13.02 11.68 2.31
CA THR A 120 12.00 10.79 2.87
C THR A 120 12.22 9.32 2.49
N PHE A 121 13.35 8.99 1.85
CA PHE A 121 13.66 7.65 1.35
C PHE A 121 13.57 6.57 2.45
N TYR A 122 14.34 6.73 3.54
CA TYR A 122 14.41 5.74 4.61
C TYR A 122 13.11 5.61 5.39
N GLU A 123 12.42 6.73 5.63
CA GLU A 123 11.13 6.72 6.33
C GLU A 123 10.09 5.96 5.52
N PHE A 124 9.95 6.29 4.23
CA PHE A 124 8.96 5.69 3.36
C PHE A 124 9.25 4.21 3.09
N PHE A 125 10.44 3.89 2.57
CA PHE A 125 10.78 2.52 2.22
C PHE A 125 11.03 1.64 3.44
N GLY A 126 11.54 2.20 4.54
CA GLY A 126 11.64 1.50 5.81
C GLY A 126 10.27 1.04 6.30
N LYS A 127 9.28 1.94 6.33
CA LYS A 127 7.89 1.59 6.70
C LYS A 127 7.27 0.59 5.73
N TYR A 128 7.47 0.79 4.42
CA TYR A 128 6.93 -0.11 3.39
C TYR A 128 7.45 -1.55 3.55
N PHE A 129 8.76 -1.74 3.63
CA PHE A 129 9.35 -3.08 3.73
C PHE A 129 9.12 -3.73 5.10
N GLU A 130 9.01 -2.94 6.17
CA GLU A 130 8.60 -3.48 7.49
C GLU A 130 7.16 -4.01 7.46
N ASN A 131 6.24 -3.34 6.74
CA ASN A 131 4.88 -3.86 6.55
C ASN A 131 4.88 -5.14 5.70
N MET A 132 5.69 -5.19 4.63
CA MET A 132 5.77 -6.36 3.75
C MET A 132 6.51 -7.54 4.40
N ARG A 133 7.36 -7.30 5.40
CA ARG A 133 8.14 -8.32 6.12
C ARG A 133 7.26 -9.37 6.78
N VAL A 134 6.06 -9.01 7.23
CA VAL A 134 5.07 -9.94 7.81
C VAL A 134 4.69 -11.05 6.82
N PHE A 135 4.72 -10.74 5.53
CA PHE A 135 4.39 -11.66 4.44
C PHE A 135 5.61 -12.30 3.81
N ALA A 136 6.81 -12.00 4.28
CA ALA A 136 8.01 -12.57 3.70
C ALA A 136 8.20 -14.02 4.14
N LYS A 137 8.62 -14.88 3.21
CA LYS A 137 9.08 -16.22 3.57
C LYS A 137 10.51 -16.15 4.08
N GLY A 138 10.70 -16.50 5.35
CA GLY A 138 12.00 -16.46 6.04
C GLY A 138 12.33 -15.09 6.63
N ASP A 139 13.56 -14.95 7.12
CA ASP A 139 14.01 -13.73 7.79
C ASP A 139 14.33 -12.62 6.79
N ALA A 140 13.37 -11.72 6.57
CA ALA A 140 13.57 -10.59 5.68
C ALA A 140 14.56 -9.57 6.28
N PRO A 141 15.59 -9.14 5.52
CA PRO A 141 16.52 -8.10 5.94
C PRO A 141 15.85 -6.72 6.00
N MET A 142 16.30 -5.90 6.95
CA MET A 142 15.88 -4.50 7.08
C MET A 142 16.61 -3.60 6.08
N LEU A 143 15.97 -2.48 5.70
CA LEU A 143 16.56 -1.51 4.77
C LEU A 143 17.84 -0.87 5.32
N GLY A 144 17.90 -0.66 6.65
CA GLY A 144 19.01 0.02 7.32
C GLY A 144 18.94 1.54 7.22
N ASP A 145 20.11 2.16 7.32
CA ASP A 145 20.38 3.59 7.41
C ASP A 145 21.48 4.01 6.41
N PRO A 146 21.90 5.30 6.36
CA PRO A 146 22.97 5.76 5.47
C PRO A 146 24.33 5.08 5.67
N GLU A 147 24.63 4.62 6.90
CA GLU A 147 25.91 4.02 7.27
C GLU A 147 25.93 2.49 7.08
N THR A 148 24.83 1.92 6.60
CA THR A 148 24.71 0.47 6.41
C THR A 148 25.72 -0.03 5.38
N PRO A 149 26.52 -1.07 5.71
CA PRO A 149 27.55 -1.60 4.83
C PRO A 149 27.00 -2.05 3.47
N PRO A 150 27.75 -1.85 2.37
CA PRO A 150 27.32 -2.23 1.02
C PRO A 150 26.85 -3.69 0.91
N GLU A 151 27.52 -4.61 1.58
CA GLU A 151 27.16 -6.03 1.62
C GLU A 151 25.73 -6.26 2.14
N ARG A 152 25.35 -5.55 3.21
CA ARG A 152 23.98 -5.64 3.76
C ARG A 152 22.95 -5.02 2.83
N VAL A 153 23.32 -3.94 2.13
CA VAL A 153 22.48 -3.30 1.12
C VAL A 153 22.25 -4.27 -0.06
N GLU A 154 23.29 -4.97 -0.51
CA GLU A 154 23.19 -5.98 -1.56
C GLU A 154 22.32 -7.17 -1.14
N MET A 155 22.53 -7.70 0.07
CA MET A 155 21.69 -8.76 0.63
C MET A 155 20.21 -8.35 0.72
N PHE A 156 19.96 -7.11 1.16
CA PHE A 156 18.62 -6.55 1.21
C PHE A 156 17.96 -6.60 -0.18
N TYR A 157 18.61 -6.04 -1.20
CA TYR A 157 18.03 -6.03 -2.55
C TYR A 157 17.96 -7.42 -3.17
N ALA A 158 18.89 -8.32 -2.89
CA ALA A 158 18.85 -9.70 -3.36
C ALA A 158 17.62 -10.44 -2.81
N PHE A 159 17.30 -10.26 -1.53
CA PHE A 159 16.11 -10.83 -0.90
C PHE A 159 14.83 -10.28 -1.55
N TRP A 160 14.66 -8.95 -1.58
CA TRP A 160 13.41 -8.34 -2.03
C TRP A 160 13.17 -8.44 -3.55
N LYS A 161 14.22 -8.59 -4.36
CA LYS A 161 14.07 -8.93 -5.79
C LYS A 161 13.58 -10.37 -6.00
N ASN A 162 14.00 -11.28 -5.13
CA ASN A 162 13.58 -12.68 -5.12
C ASN A 162 12.45 -12.93 -4.11
N PHE A 163 11.67 -11.89 -3.79
CA PHE A 163 10.65 -11.96 -2.75
C PHE A 163 9.69 -13.13 -2.97
N GLU A 164 9.55 -13.96 -1.94
CA GLU A 164 8.56 -15.02 -1.82
C GLU A 164 7.59 -14.65 -0.70
N SER A 165 6.29 -14.71 -1.00
CA SER A 165 5.24 -14.28 -0.07
C SER A 165 4.54 -15.46 0.60
N THR A 166 4.20 -15.29 1.87
CA THR A 166 3.30 -16.14 2.66
C THR A 166 1.88 -15.55 2.76
N ARG A 167 1.63 -14.38 2.14
CA ARG A 167 0.32 -13.71 2.16
C ARG A 167 -0.76 -14.60 1.53
N SER A 168 -1.90 -14.75 2.22
CA SER A 168 -3.08 -15.43 1.70
C SER A 168 -4.13 -14.42 1.21
N PHE A 169 -4.78 -14.76 0.09
CA PHE A 169 -5.94 -14.03 -0.44
C PHE A 169 -7.24 -14.80 -0.25
N ASP A 170 -7.26 -15.74 0.69
CA ASP A 170 -8.43 -16.61 0.91
C ASP A 170 -9.68 -15.87 1.38
N PHE A 171 -9.54 -14.67 1.95
CA PHE A 171 -10.66 -13.88 2.44
C PHE A 171 -11.63 -13.45 1.32
N ILE A 172 -11.20 -13.38 0.05
CA ILE A 172 -12.10 -13.08 -1.07
C ILE A 172 -13.23 -14.11 -1.20
N ALA A 173 -12.99 -15.34 -0.73
CA ALA A 173 -13.95 -16.42 -0.68
C ALA A 173 -14.70 -16.46 0.67
N TYR A 174 -14.73 -15.36 1.42
CA TYR A 174 -15.53 -15.29 2.63
C TYR A 174 -17.02 -15.38 2.29
N HIS A 175 -17.72 -16.30 2.96
CA HIS A 175 -19.16 -16.43 2.88
C HIS A 175 -19.72 -16.74 4.28
N PRO A 176 -20.75 -16.02 4.78
CA PRO A 176 -21.30 -16.25 6.13
C PRO A 176 -21.79 -17.69 6.37
N GLY A 177 -22.29 -18.35 5.32
CA GLY A 177 -22.72 -19.76 5.37
C GLY A 177 -21.64 -20.78 5.01
N TYR A 178 -20.37 -20.38 4.88
CA TYR A 178 -19.29 -21.28 4.46
C TYR A 178 -19.13 -22.49 5.39
N GLU A 179 -19.29 -22.29 6.70
CA GLU A 179 -19.13 -23.36 7.68
C GLU A 179 -20.29 -24.36 7.69
N THR A 180 -21.48 -23.94 7.23
CA THR A 180 -22.68 -24.78 7.14
C THR A 180 -22.80 -25.52 5.80
N MET A 181 -21.97 -25.17 4.81
CA MET A 181 -21.93 -25.85 3.51
C MET A 181 -21.41 -27.28 3.65
N ASN A 182 -21.93 -28.18 2.82
CA ASN A 182 -21.39 -29.54 2.71
C ASN A 182 -20.03 -29.54 1.96
N ASP A 183 -19.31 -30.67 2.00
CA ASP A 183 -17.96 -30.78 1.41
C ASP A 183 -17.91 -30.46 -0.09
N PHE A 184 -18.94 -30.88 -0.83
CA PHE A 184 -19.05 -30.64 -2.26
C PHE A 184 -19.26 -29.14 -2.56
N GLU A 185 -20.18 -28.51 -1.85
CA GLU A 185 -20.46 -27.07 -1.94
C GLU A 185 -19.22 -26.24 -1.59
N ARG A 186 -18.49 -26.60 -0.54
CA ARG A 186 -17.23 -25.92 -0.18
C ARG A 186 -16.18 -26.06 -1.26
N THR A 187 -16.03 -27.25 -1.84
CA THR A 187 -15.06 -27.50 -2.90
C THR A 187 -15.39 -26.70 -4.17
N ASP A 188 -16.66 -26.69 -4.57
CA ASP A 188 -17.13 -25.90 -5.72
C ASP A 188 -16.98 -24.38 -5.46
N HIS A 189 -17.35 -23.94 -4.25
CA HIS A 189 -17.16 -22.56 -3.82
C HIS A 189 -15.70 -22.12 -3.92
N ASP A 190 -14.77 -22.87 -3.32
CA ASP A 190 -13.34 -22.55 -3.35
C ASP A 190 -12.73 -22.63 -4.76
N ALA A 191 -13.23 -23.56 -5.58
CA ALA A 191 -12.79 -23.68 -6.98
C ALA A 191 -13.09 -22.42 -7.78
N LYS A 192 -14.22 -21.73 -7.53
CA LYS A 192 -14.60 -20.48 -8.20
C LYS A 192 -13.58 -19.37 -7.98
N PHE A 193 -13.02 -19.26 -6.77
CA PHE A 193 -12.05 -18.22 -6.43
C PHE A 193 -10.59 -18.59 -6.71
N ARG A 194 -10.29 -19.85 -7.06
CA ARG A 194 -8.90 -20.33 -7.24
C ARG A 194 -8.10 -19.47 -8.22
N LYS A 195 -8.71 -19.09 -9.35
CA LYS A 195 -8.05 -18.26 -10.37
C LYS A 195 -7.77 -16.85 -9.83
N GLU A 196 -8.75 -16.23 -9.19
CA GLU A 196 -8.65 -14.88 -8.65
C GLU A 196 -7.62 -14.79 -7.53
N LYS A 197 -7.64 -15.73 -6.57
CA LYS A 197 -6.62 -15.85 -5.52
C LYS A 197 -5.20 -15.91 -6.10
N LYS A 198 -4.99 -16.72 -7.13
CA LYS A 198 -3.70 -16.84 -7.81
C LYS A 198 -3.30 -15.54 -8.50
N THR A 199 -4.24 -14.86 -9.16
CA THR A 199 -3.97 -13.57 -9.80
C THR A 199 -3.58 -12.50 -8.78
N LEU A 200 -4.32 -12.36 -7.67
CA LEU A 200 -4.00 -11.41 -6.60
C LEU A 200 -2.64 -11.72 -5.96
N PHE A 201 -2.36 -13.00 -5.69
CA PHE A 201 -1.05 -13.42 -5.16
C PHE A 201 0.10 -13.05 -6.10
N ASN A 202 -0.03 -13.36 -7.39
CA ASN A 202 0.99 -13.03 -8.37
C ASN A 202 1.19 -11.52 -8.50
N GLN A 203 0.10 -10.76 -8.49
CA GLN A 203 0.12 -9.30 -8.55
C GLN A 203 0.87 -8.72 -7.35
N HIS A 204 0.55 -9.18 -6.14
CA HIS A 204 1.24 -8.77 -4.92
C HIS A 204 2.75 -9.05 -4.98
N VAL A 205 3.15 -10.26 -5.40
CA VAL A 205 4.58 -10.61 -5.52
C VAL A 205 5.29 -9.70 -6.53
N ILE A 206 4.65 -9.43 -7.68
CA ILE A 206 5.19 -8.54 -8.70
C ILE A 206 5.32 -7.10 -8.16
N GLU A 207 4.31 -6.61 -7.45
CA GLU A 207 4.31 -5.27 -6.85
C GLU A 207 5.43 -5.08 -5.83
N VAL A 208 5.66 -6.05 -4.94
CA VAL A 208 6.77 -5.97 -3.97
C VAL A 208 8.12 -5.97 -4.68
N ARG A 209 8.31 -6.82 -5.69
CA ARG A 209 9.57 -6.87 -6.47
C ARG A 209 9.80 -5.58 -7.27
N ASN A 210 8.76 -5.03 -7.88
CA ASN A 210 8.83 -3.73 -8.56
C ASN A 210 9.16 -2.61 -7.58
N SER A 211 8.55 -2.62 -6.40
CA SER A 211 8.84 -1.67 -5.32
C SER A 211 10.29 -1.76 -4.85
N ALA A 212 10.87 -2.96 -4.79
CA ALA A 212 12.29 -3.15 -4.52
C ALA A 212 13.18 -2.55 -5.61
N ALA A 213 12.80 -2.67 -6.88
CA ALA A 213 13.52 -2.04 -7.98
C ALA A 213 13.44 -0.50 -7.93
N ILE A 214 12.26 0.05 -7.62
CA ILE A 214 12.07 1.51 -7.44
C ILE A 214 12.89 1.99 -6.24
N CYS A 215 12.89 1.25 -5.14
CA CYS A 215 13.70 1.52 -3.95
C CYS A 215 15.20 1.57 -4.32
N GLN A 216 15.70 0.55 -5.02
CA GLN A 216 17.11 0.51 -5.42
C GLN A 216 17.52 1.70 -6.30
N ARG A 217 16.63 2.10 -7.22
CA ARG A 217 16.83 3.29 -8.06
C ARG A 217 16.63 4.60 -7.29
N ASN A 218 16.19 4.59 -6.05
CA ASN A 218 16.09 5.79 -5.20
C ASN A 218 17.08 5.78 -4.04
N ASP A 219 17.78 4.67 -3.80
CA ASP A 219 18.72 4.54 -2.67
C ASP A 219 19.89 5.54 -2.80
N PRO A 220 20.15 6.38 -1.77
CA PRO A 220 21.26 7.33 -1.76
C PRO A 220 22.64 6.68 -1.54
N ARG A 221 22.70 5.47 -0.98
CA ARG A 221 23.96 4.73 -0.72
C ARG A 221 24.56 4.15 -1.99
N ILE A 222 23.70 3.82 -2.96
CA ILE A 222 24.12 3.28 -4.24
C ILE A 222 24.66 4.43 -5.08
N LYS A 223 26.00 4.51 -5.16
CA LYS A 223 26.68 5.44 -6.04
C LYS A 223 26.27 5.17 -7.48
N ARG A 224 25.63 6.14 -8.10
CA ARG A 224 25.32 6.11 -9.52
C ARG A 224 26.45 6.80 -10.25
N GLU A 225 26.92 6.19 -11.32
CA GLU A 225 27.75 6.91 -12.28
C GLU A 225 26.96 8.15 -12.72
N LYS A 226 27.51 9.33 -12.42
CA LYS A 226 26.98 10.57 -13.01
C LYS A 226 27.16 10.41 -14.50
N VAL A 227 26.05 10.30 -15.23
CA VAL A 227 26.07 10.34 -16.68
C VAL A 227 26.64 11.71 -17.04
N PHE A 228 27.86 11.74 -17.57
CA PHE A 228 28.46 12.99 -18.03
C PHE A 228 27.52 13.59 -19.09
N VAL A 229 27.00 14.78 -18.77
CA VAL A 229 26.24 15.60 -19.70
C VAL A 229 27.16 16.71 -20.15
N ASP A 230 27.39 16.80 -21.46
CA ASP A 230 28.14 17.90 -22.03
C ASP A 230 27.47 19.24 -21.66
N PRO A 231 28.22 20.22 -21.11
CA PRO A 231 27.66 21.50 -20.69
C PRO A 231 26.90 22.25 -21.81
N SER A 232 27.27 22.04 -23.09
CA SER A 232 26.57 22.62 -24.23
C SER A 232 25.12 22.14 -24.37
N LEU A 233 24.79 20.99 -23.79
CA LEU A 233 23.44 20.43 -23.79
C LEU A 233 22.56 21.00 -22.66
N VAL A 234 23.14 21.62 -21.63
CA VAL A 234 22.40 22.25 -20.53
C VAL A 234 22.14 23.72 -20.87
N CYS A 235 21.30 23.94 -21.89
CA CYS A 235 21.01 25.26 -22.43
C CYS A 235 19.54 25.38 -22.86
N ASN A 236 19.03 26.60 -23.05
CA ASN A 236 17.66 26.88 -23.49
C ASN A 236 16.58 26.26 -22.57
N GLY A 237 16.81 26.37 -21.25
CA GLY A 237 15.92 25.83 -20.22
C GLY A 237 15.89 24.30 -20.14
N TRP A 238 16.92 23.61 -20.64
CA TRP A 238 17.16 22.19 -20.36
C TRP A 238 18.04 22.05 -19.13
N SER A 239 17.56 21.32 -18.13
CA SER A 239 18.37 20.94 -16.97
C SER A 239 19.25 19.72 -17.25
N GLU A 240 20.27 19.48 -16.43
CA GLU A 240 21.08 18.25 -16.51
C GLU A 240 20.19 17.00 -16.39
N ASN A 241 19.22 17.03 -15.46
CA ASN A 241 18.25 15.95 -15.29
C ASN A 241 17.39 15.73 -16.53
N ASP A 242 17.00 16.80 -17.24
CA ASP A 242 16.21 16.71 -18.48
C ASP A 242 16.99 15.98 -19.58
N VAL A 243 18.28 16.29 -19.71
CA VAL A 243 19.16 15.71 -20.73
C VAL A 243 19.45 14.24 -20.40
N VAL A 244 19.71 13.91 -19.13
CA VAL A 244 19.86 12.52 -18.67
C VAL A 244 18.57 11.73 -18.88
N LEU A 245 17.42 12.30 -18.53
CA LEU A 245 16.10 11.69 -18.70
C LEU A 245 15.83 11.41 -20.18
N LEU A 246 16.05 12.38 -21.05
CA LEU A 246 15.87 12.20 -22.50
C LEU A 246 16.79 11.10 -23.03
N LYS A 247 18.08 11.11 -22.68
CA LYS A 247 19.05 10.07 -23.10
C LYS A 247 18.64 8.67 -22.63
N ARG A 248 18.08 8.57 -21.42
CA ARG A 248 17.57 7.32 -20.85
C ARG A 248 16.32 6.83 -21.60
N LEU A 249 15.34 7.71 -21.84
CA LEU A 249 14.09 7.38 -22.51
C LEU A 249 14.28 7.03 -23.98
N THR A 250 15.15 7.74 -24.70
CA THR A 250 15.46 7.42 -26.10
C THR A 250 16.13 6.06 -26.22
N LYS A 251 17.02 5.70 -25.28
CA LYS A 251 17.60 4.34 -25.21
C LYS A 251 16.55 3.27 -24.88
N LYS A 252 15.66 3.53 -23.92
CA LYS A 252 14.60 2.60 -23.48
C LYS A 252 13.61 2.25 -24.60
N TYR A 253 13.23 3.23 -25.41
CA TYR A 253 12.24 3.07 -26.49
C TYR A 253 12.87 2.99 -27.89
N ARG A 254 14.17 2.68 -27.99
CA ARG A 254 14.85 2.45 -29.26
C ARG A 254 14.61 1.00 -29.71
N ALA A 255 14.06 0.84 -30.91
CA ALA A 255 13.91 -0.45 -31.59
C ALA A 255 14.67 -0.37 -32.93
N GLY A 256 15.91 -0.87 -32.94
CA GLY A 256 16.81 -0.71 -34.08
C GLY A 256 17.15 0.77 -34.33
N ASN A 257 16.86 1.27 -35.53
CA ASN A 257 17.13 2.66 -35.92
C ASN A 257 15.99 3.62 -35.56
N THR A 258 14.86 3.12 -35.07
CA THR A 258 13.65 3.92 -34.83
C THR A 258 13.40 4.07 -33.33
N VAL A 259 12.96 5.25 -32.90
CA VAL A 259 12.60 5.54 -31.50
C VAL A 259 11.09 5.81 -31.44
N ASP A 260 10.38 5.15 -30.51
CA ASP A 260 8.95 5.42 -30.27
C ASP A 260 8.76 6.72 -29.47
N TRP A 261 8.72 7.82 -30.21
CA TRP A 261 8.61 9.15 -29.63
C TRP A 261 7.30 9.44 -28.91
N LYS A 262 6.19 8.75 -29.26
CA LYS A 262 4.91 8.97 -28.57
C LYS A 262 5.02 8.54 -27.10
N ARG A 263 5.69 7.41 -26.85
CA ARG A 263 5.96 6.91 -25.50
C ARG A 263 6.98 7.79 -24.76
N VAL A 264 8.05 8.21 -25.45
CA VAL A 264 9.08 9.12 -24.88
C VAL A 264 8.43 10.41 -24.38
N VAL A 265 7.59 11.07 -25.19
CA VAL A 265 6.91 12.32 -24.79
C VAL A 265 5.99 12.10 -23.59
N LYS A 266 5.26 10.98 -23.57
CA LYS A 266 4.34 10.66 -22.47
C LYS A 266 5.10 10.49 -21.15
N GLU A 267 6.14 9.66 -21.14
CA GLU A 267 6.91 9.36 -19.93
C GLU A 267 7.75 10.56 -19.47
N PHE A 268 8.36 11.31 -20.40
CA PHE A 268 9.10 12.53 -20.08
C PHE A 268 8.22 13.57 -19.36
N LYS A 269 6.97 13.74 -19.81
CA LYS A 269 6.00 14.64 -19.16
C LYS A 269 5.57 14.17 -17.78
N MET A 270 5.45 12.85 -17.56
CA MET A 270 5.07 12.30 -16.25
C MET A 270 6.18 12.49 -15.21
N GLU A 271 7.44 12.21 -15.58
CA GLU A 271 8.55 12.25 -14.61
C GLU A 271 9.06 13.66 -14.32
N ASN A 272 9.04 14.57 -15.30
CA ASN A 272 9.76 15.84 -15.17
C ASN A 272 8.85 17.04 -14.85
N GLY A 273 7.52 16.90 -14.97
CA GLY A 273 6.54 17.98 -14.77
C GLY A 273 6.65 19.16 -15.76
N ALA A 274 7.77 19.28 -16.48
CA ALA A 274 8.07 20.34 -17.45
C ALA A 274 7.45 20.05 -18.82
N ARG A 275 6.76 21.06 -19.37
CA ARG A 275 6.08 21.00 -20.68
C ARG A 275 7.06 21.17 -21.85
N LYS A 276 7.96 20.20 -22.10
CA LYS A 276 8.71 20.14 -23.37
C LYS A 276 7.81 19.56 -24.47
N SER A 277 7.76 20.22 -25.62
CA SER A 277 6.99 19.73 -26.77
C SER A 277 7.72 18.59 -27.46
N MET A 278 6.98 17.80 -28.25
CA MET A 278 7.57 16.75 -29.09
C MET A 278 8.68 17.30 -30.00
N LYS A 279 8.50 18.51 -30.53
CA LYS A 279 9.50 19.20 -31.36
C LYS A 279 10.79 19.48 -30.57
N ASP A 280 10.67 19.91 -29.33
CA ASP A 280 11.84 20.21 -28.47
C ASP A 280 12.65 18.95 -28.17
N LEU A 281 11.97 17.83 -27.88
CA LEU A 281 12.64 16.55 -27.61
C LEU A 281 13.41 16.04 -28.84
N LEU A 282 12.81 16.15 -30.03
CA LEU A 282 13.45 15.75 -31.29
C LEU A 282 14.71 16.57 -31.58
N VAL A 283 14.61 17.90 -31.48
CA VAL A 283 15.74 18.81 -31.70
C VAL A 283 16.86 18.48 -30.71
N LYS A 284 16.53 18.26 -29.44
CA LYS A 284 17.52 17.93 -28.41
C LYS A 284 18.17 16.57 -28.63
N ASN A 285 17.42 15.58 -29.13
CA ASN A 285 18.00 14.28 -29.48
C ASN A 285 18.99 14.38 -30.64
N THR A 286 18.72 15.23 -31.64
CA THR A 286 19.69 15.50 -32.71
C THR A 286 20.98 16.14 -32.16
N GLN A 287 20.87 17.03 -31.18
CA GLN A 287 22.05 17.59 -30.50
C GLN A 287 22.81 16.52 -29.72
N LEU A 288 22.11 15.65 -28.99
CA LEU A 288 22.69 14.52 -28.26
C LEU A 288 23.47 13.56 -29.18
N GLU A 289 22.89 13.19 -30.34
CA GLU A 289 23.54 12.30 -31.30
C GLU A 289 24.76 12.93 -31.98
N ARG A 290 24.83 14.26 -32.07
CA ARG A 290 26.01 14.99 -32.57
C ARG A 290 27.15 15.03 -31.57
N VAL A 291 26.84 15.15 -30.28
CA VAL A 291 27.84 15.21 -29.20
C VAL A 291 28.36 13.80 -28.82
N CYS A 292 27.56 12.75 -29.05
CA CYS A 292 27.97 11.36 -28.79
C CYS A 292 28.66 10.65 -29.98
N LYS A 293 28.85 11.33 -31.11
CA LYS A 293 29.63 10.84 -32.26
C LYS A 293 31.06 11.35 -32.15
#